data_AF-A0A2I0W6A7-F1
#
_entry.id   AF-A0A2I0W6A7-F1
#
_cell.length_a   1.000
_cell.length_b   1.000
_cell.length_c   1.000
_cell.angle_alpha   90.00
_cell.angle_beta   90.00
_cell.angle_gamma   90.00
#
_symmetry.space_group_name_H-M   'P 1'
#
loop_
_entity.id
_entity.type
_entity.pdbx_description
1 polymer ?
#
loop_
_entity_poly.entity_id
_entity_poly.type
_entity_poly.pdbx_seq_one_letter_code
_entity_poly.pdbx_strand_id
1 'polypeptide(L)'
;MGESFDLDYRLGERLGSGQFGTVYKCVSVSTSENFAVKIIDKFSGCFDRRFVYSEIKITLLAASKNQRSVQIHQVYEDITAVYLILDLCPGPDLFDRIASHGSFYENEAAVIITELVEAIAECHRRGIAHRDIKPENILFGSNGRLLLADFGCAALFEKGERSLKGKVGTAAYAAPEVLADQNYDEKVDVWSAGVVLYLLLGWTLPFNGETVVEIEAAVKKGDPICFPKEFFPDLSREAEDLIEQMLARDPAKRLSAEQVLRHPWITEMSKTWELFEFKNYWVNMAGFWEAIISAFARPAAGSPISAFYLSLKILKRSLKGMKCASSNYIAKSILDLKDLQSKFLLELQSQPLDRELNVNLKVVNDNLATLQHGWSSWISQRGKAY
;
A
#
# COMPACT_ATOMS: atom_id res chain seq x y z
N MET A 1 20.33 31.65 -5.71
CA MET A 1 19.09 31.90 -4.95
C MET A 1 18.13 32.58 -5.90
N GLY A 2 17.14 31.88 -6.44
CA GLY A 2 16.31 32.46 -7.48
C GLY A 2 15.44 31.47 -8.22
N GLU A 3 14.67 30.65 -7.49
CA GLU A 3 13.42 30.09 -8.00
C GLU A 3 12.42 30.18 -6.84
N SER A 4 11.24 30.71 -7.11
CA SER A 4 10.19 30.91 -6.11
C SER A 4 9.11 29.88 -6.36
N PHE A 5 8.67 29.19 -5.30
CA PHE A 5 7.58 28.23 -5.35
C PHE A 5 6.37 28.74 -6.15
N ASP A 6 6.00 30.01 -5.97
CA ASP A 6 4.82 30.62 -6.59
C ASP A 6 4.94 30.84 -8.12
N LEU A 7 6.16 30.76 -8.68
CA LEU A 7 6.37 30.84 -10.14
C LEU A 7 6.05 29.50 -10.82
N ASP A 8 6.43 28.40 -10.17
CA ASP A 8 6.36 27.06 -10.76
C ASP A 8 5.12 26.27 -10.31
N TYR A 9 4.54 26.61 -9.17
CA TYR A 9 3.42 25.89 -8.55
C TYR A 9 2.33 26.83 -8.04
N ARG A 10 1.08 26.35 -8.09
CA ARG A 10 -0.06 26.98 -7.41
C ARG A 10 -0.45 26.16 -6.19
N LEU A 11 -0.52 26.80 -5.03
CA LEU A 11 -0.98 26.17 -3.80
C LEU A 11 -2.48 25.85 -3.87
N GLY A 12 -2.86 24.70 -3.32
CA GLY A 12 -4.23 24.22 -3.25
C GLY A 12 -4.70 23.98 -1.81
N GLU A 13 -5.60 23.01 -1.66
CA GLU A 13 -6.18 22.64 -0.37
C GLU A 13 -5.15 22.02 0.59
N ARG A 14 -5.37 22.21 1.90
CA ARG A 14 -4.54 21.59 2.93
C ARG A 14 -4.87 20.10 3.02
N LEU A 15 -3.84 19.27 2.97
CA LEU A 15 -3.95 17.81 3.08
C LEU A 15 -3.69 17.34 4.51
N GLY A 16 -2.78 18.00 5.24
CA GLY A 16 -2.43 17.60 6.60
C GLY A 16 -1.54 18.61 7.30
N SER A 17 -1.29 18.38 8.59
CA SER A 17 -0.33 19.16 9.38
C SER A 17 0.23 18.33 10.51
N GLY A 18 1.51 18.51 10.81
CA GLY A 18 2.15 17.88 11.95
C GLY A 18 3.31 18.71 12.49
N GLN A 19 4.10 18.08 13.35
CA GLN A 19 5.28 18.67 13.96
C GLN A 19 6.33 19.12 12.92
N PHE A 20 6.37 18.46 11.77
CA PHE A 20 7.38 18.66 10.72
C PHE A 20 6.92 19.61 9.61
N GLY A 21 5.80 20.32 9.79
CA GLY A 21 5.27 21.27 8.81
C GLY A 21 3.83 20.97 8.39
N THR A 22 3.35 21.75 7.43
CA THR A 22 1.99 21.62 6.88
C THR A 22 2.05 21.17 5.44
N VAL A 23 1.21 20.21 5.07
CA VAL A 23 1.17 19.62 3.73
C VAL A 23 -0.06 20.12 3.00
N TYR A 24 0.14 20.61 1.78
CA TYR A 24 -0.92 21.07 0.88
C TYR A 24 -0.83 20.33 -0.44
N LYS A 25 -1.93 20.29 -1.17
CA LYS A 25 -1.91 20.00 -2.60
C LYS A 25 -1.30 21.19 -3.32
N CYS A 26 -0.56 20.96 -4.39
CA CYS A 26 -0.16 21.99 -5.33
C CYS A 26 -0.24 21.49 -6.77
N VAL A 27 -0.28 22.43 -7.72
CA VAL A 27 -0.38 22.12 -9.15
C VAL A 27 0.76 22.80 -9.88
N SER A 28 1.52 22.06 -10.68
CA SER A 28 2.55 22.64 -11.54
C SER A 28 1.93 23.59 -12.56
N VAL A 29 2.46 24.80 -12.67
CA VAL A 29 1.98 25.81 -13.63
C VAL A 29 2.28 25.40 -15.06
N SER A 30 3.41 24.74 -15.30
CA SER A 30 3.87 24.36 -16.64
C SER A 30 3.22 23.07 -17.15
N THR A 31 3.04 22.06 -16.30
CA THR A 31 2.51 20.74 -16.70
C THR A 31 1.04 20.52 -16.33
N SER A 32 0.48 21.34 -15.44
CA SER A 32 -0.84 21.10 -14.81
C SER A 32 -0.94 19.80 -14.00
N GLU A 33 0.18 19.15 -13.70
CA GLU A 33 0.22 17.95 -12.87
C GLU A 33 0.06 18.30 -11.38
N ASN A 34 -0.56 17.39 -10.62
CA ASN A 34 -0.81 17.58 -9.20
C ASN A 34 0.31 16.96 -8.36
N PHE A 35 0.71 17.68 -7.32
CA PHE A 35 1.74 17.29 -6.36
C PHE A 35 1.25 17.58 -4.93
N ALA A 36 2.02 17.10 -3.95
CA ALA A 36 1.94 17.60 -2.59
C ALA A 36 3.11 18.56 -2.34
N VAL A 37 2.90 19.57 -1.49
CA VAL A 37 3.97 20.43 -0.99
C VAL A 37 3.96 20.41 0.54
N LYS A 38 5.08 19.99 1.13
CA LYS A 38 5.33 20.12 2.58
C LYS A 38 6.03 21.46 2.81
N ILE A 39 5.36 22.35 3.56
CA ILE A 39 5.85 23.68 3.90
C ILE A 39 6.32 23.67 5.36
N ILE A 40 7.59 24.00 5.55
CA ILE A 40 8.25 24.06 6.86
C ILE A 40 8.56 25.52 7.18
N ASP A 41 7.84 26.09 8.15
CA ASP A 41 8.01 27.48 8.59
C ASP A 41 9.30 27.65 9.41
N LYS A 42 10.15 28.60 8.98
CA LYS A 42 11.43 28.93 9.63
C LYS A 42 11.27 29.73 10.91
N PHE A 43 10.14 30.42 11.07
CA PHE A 43 9.81 31.18 12.28
C PHE A 43 9.04 30.35 13.31
N SER A 44 8.71 29.09 12.98
CA SER A 44 8.23 28.15 13.97
C SER A 44 9.30 27.90 15.03
N GLY A 45 8.90 27.80 16.30
CA GLY A 45 9.82 27.54 17.41
C GLY A 45 10.50 26.15 17.35
N CYS A 46 10.09 25.29 16.41
CA CYS A 46 10.63 23.96 16.17
C CYS A 46 11.56 23.87 14.95
N PHE A 47 11.82 24.98 14.24
CA PHE A 47 12.70 24.95 13.07
C PHE A 47 14.16 24.72 13.45
N ASP A 48 14.74 23.63 12.96
CA ASP A 48 16.18 23.42 12.90
C ASP A 48 16.58 23.08 11.47
N ARG A 49 17.42 23.93 10.88
CA ARG A 49 17.94 23.76 9.53
C ARG A 49 18.63 22.41 9.34
N ARG A 50 19.29 21.87 10.36
CA ARG A 50 19.99 20.57 10.26
C ARG A 50 18.99 19.44 10.07
N PHE A 51 17.88 19.45 10.81
CA PHE A 51 16.84 18.42 10.66
C PHE A 51 16.16 18.49 9.29
N VAL A 52 15.81 19.68 8.81
CA VAL A 52 15.20 19.85 7.48
C VAL A 52 16.11 19.36 6.35
N TYR A 53 17.39 19.75 6.37
CA TYR A 53 18.34 19.31 5.34
C TYR A 53 18.64 17.80 5.45
N SER A 54 18.62 17.25 6.67
CA SER A 54 18.73 15.80 6.88
C SER A 54 17.53 15.06 6.28
N GLU A 55 16.31 15.54 6.54
CA GLU A 55 15.07 14.98 5.96
C GLU A 55 15.13 14.97 4.44
N ILE A 56 15.49 16.09 3.80
CA ILE A 56 15.61 16.20 2.34
C ILE A 56 16.61 15.16 1.82
N LYS A 57 17.81 15.10 2.42
CA LYS A 57 18.86 14.15 2.01
C LYS A 57 18.39 12.70 2.16
N ILE A 58 17.78 12.36 3.29
CA ILE A 58 17.35 11.00 3.59
C ILE A 58 16.20 10.58 2.68
N THR A 59 15.21 11.46 2.46
CA THR A 59 14.08 11.18 1.56
C THR A 59 14.58 10.91 0.14
N LEU A 60 15.49 11.74 -0.38
CA LEU A 60 16.10 11.53 -1.70
C LEU A 60 16.84 10.18 -1.78
N LEU A 61 17.58 9.81 -0.73
CA LEU A 61 18.30 8.54 -0.68
C LEU A 61 17.35 7.33 -0.57
N ALA A 62 16.30 7.44 0.25
CA ALA A 62 15.29 6.41 0.45
C ALA A 62 14.51 6.14 -0.84
N ALA A 63 14.12 7.19 -1.56
CA ALA A 63 13.37 7.11 -2.81
C ALA A 63 14.22 6.74 -4.03
N SER A 64 15.54 6.91 -3.98
CA SER A 64 16.42 6.66 -5.13
C SER A 64 16.34 5.19 -5.60
N LYS A 65 15.70 4.92 -6.74
CA LYS A 65 15.41 3.55 -7.24
C LYS A 65 14.45 2.72 -6.36
N ASN A 66 13.83 3.34 -5.36
CA ASN A 66 12.80 2.70 -4.53
C ASN A 66 11.43 3.27 -4.92
N GLN A 67 10.55 2.43 -5.42
CA GLN A 67 9.19 2.83 -5.80
C GLN A 67 8.19 2.79 -4.63
N ARG A 68 8.65 2.50 -3.40
CA ARG A 68 7.81 2.39 -2.20
C ARG A 68 8.09 3.48 -1.16
N SER A 69 8.74 4.56 -1.55
CA SER A 69 8.93 5.76 -0.73
C SER A 69 8.54 6.99 -1.52
N VAL A 70 7.94 7.98 -0.85
CA VAL A 70 7.57 9.25 -1.47
C VAL A 70 8.81 9.94 -2.04
N GLN A 71 8.70 10.42 -3.27
CA GLN A 71 9.77 11.12 -3.97
C GLN A 71 9.73 12.62 -3.68
N ILE A 72 10.91 13.24 -3.61
CA ILE A 72 11.07 14.70 -3.72
C ILE A 72 11.33 15.03 -5.18
N HIS A 73 10.46 15.85 -5.77
CA HIS A 73 10.57 16.34 -7.14
C HIS A 73 11.39 17.62 -7.21
N GLN A 74 11.20 18.51 -6.24
CA GLN A 74 11.88 19.80 -6.19
C GLN A 74 11.90 20.36 -4.77
N VAL A 75 12.87 21.22 -4.46
CA VAL A 75 12.96 21.92 -3.17
C VAL A 75 13.14 23.42 -3.41
N TYR A 76 12.31 24.22 -2.74
CA TYR A 76 12.44 25.68 -2.70
C TYR A 76 12.74 26.14 -1.27
N GLU A 77 13.46 27.25 -1.15
CA GLU A 77 13.75 27.87 0.13
C GLU A 77 13.74 29.39 -0.02
N ASP A 78 12.93 30.07 0.78
CA ASP A 78 12.91 31.52 0.88
C ASP A 78 13.21 32.00 2.31
N ILE A 79 13.00 33.28 2.61
CA ILE A 79 13.30 33.84 3.94
C ILE A 79 12.37 33.32 5.04
N THR A 80 11.19 32.81 4.67
CA THR A 80 10.12 32.40 5.58
C THR A 80 9.98 30.89 5.73
N ALA A 81 10.24 30.11 4.67
CA ALA A 81 9.94 28.70 4.66
C ALA A 81 10.85 27.86 3.75
N VAL A 82 10.78 26.54 3.94
CA VAL A 82 11.29 25.52 3.02
C VAL A 82 10.09 24.76 2.44
N TYR A 83 10.09 24.53 1.14
CA TYR A 83 9.01 23.88 0.39
C TYR A 83 9.55 22.61 -0.27
N LEU A 84 9.00 21.46 0.08
CA LEU A 84 9.37 20.17 -0.50
C LEU A 84 8.23 19.74 -1.41
N ILE A 85 8.47 19.69 -2.73
CA ILE A 85 7.51 19.16 -3.71
C ILE A 85 7.62 17.64 -3.71
N LEU A 86 6.51 16.97 -3.41
CA LEU A 86 6.41 15.53 -3.17
C LEU A 86 5.38 14.87 -4.08
N ASP A 87 5.45 13.54 -4.19
CA ASP A 87 4.37 12.76 -4.80
C ASP A 87 3.02 13.09 -4.14
N LEU A 88 1.99 13.35 -4.94
CA LEU A 88 0.63 13.40 -4.44
C LEU A 88 0.07 11.97 -4.32
N CYS A 89 -0.30 11.58 -3.11
CA CYS A 89 -1.06 10.36 -2.84
C CYS A 89 -2.56 10.71 -2.80
N PRO A 90 -3.36 10.33 -3.82
CA PRO A 90 -4.74 10.79 -3.94
C PRO A 90 -5.74 10.02 -3.05
N GLY A 91 -5.33 8.86 -2.52
CA GLY A 91 -6.15 8.03 -1.65
C GLY A 91 -5.92 8.34 -0.15
N PRO A 92 -6.79 7.81 0.72
CA PRO A 92 -6.58 7.88 2.17
C PRO A 92 -5.28 7.18 2.55
N ASP A 93 -4.63 7.70 3.59
CA ASP A 93 -3.54 7.01 4.29
C ASP A 93 -4.04 5.71 4.96
N LEU A 94 -3.13 4.93 5.52
CA LEU A 94 -3.51 3.68 6.17
C LEU A 94 -4.38 3.91 7.42
N PHE A 95 -4.21 5.04 8.13
CA PHE A 95 -5.02 5.36 9.30
C PHE A 95 -6.49 5.54 8.92
N ASP A 96 -6.77 6.31 7.87
CA ASP A 96 -8.12 6.53 7.36
C ASP A 96 -8.72 5.26 6.75
N ARG A 97 -7.90 4.41 6.11
CA ARG A 97 -8.35 3.08 5.64
C ARG A 97 -8.73 2.17 6.79
N ILE A 98 -7.92 2.15 7.84
CA ILE A 98 -8.20 1.49 9.11
C ILE A 98 -9.55 2.04 9.61
N ALA A 99 -9.69 3.35 9.83
CA ALA A 99 -10.91 3.99 10.36
C ALA A 99 -12.20 3.65 9.61
N SER A 100 -12.12 3.50 8.28
CA SER A 100 -13.27 3.21 7.42
C SER A 100 -13.56 1.72 7.23
N HIS A 101 -12.55 0.85 7.29
CA HIS A 101 -12.70 -0.59 7.05
C HIS A 101 -12.96 -1.39 8.33
N GLY A 102 -12.41 -0.95 9.47
CA GLY A 102 -12.31 -1.78 10.68
C GLY A 102 -11.15 -2.77 10.61
N SER A 103 -11.32 -3.98 11.16
CA SER A 103 -10.31 -5.03 11.09
C SER A 103 -10.14 -5.58 9.67
N PHE A 104 -8.92 -5.98 9.36
CA PHE A 104 -8.54 -6.58 8.08
C PHE A 104 -8.49 -8.10 8.22
N TYR A 105 -8.85 -8.82 7.15
CA TYR A 105 -8.50 -10.23 7.07
C TYR A 105 -6.99 -10.40 6.89
N GLU A 106 -6.45 -11.53 7.34
CA GLU A 106 -5.01 -11.78 7.28
C GLU A 106 -4.42 -11.65 5.88
N ASN A 107 -5.14 -12.09 4.85
CA ASN A 107 -4.70 -11.97 3.46
C ASN A 107 -4.62 -10.50 3.00
N GLU A 108 -5.50 -9.62 3.48
CA GLU A 108 -5.48 -8.19 3.15
C GLU A 108 -4.35 -7.48 3.90
N ALA A 109 -4.24 -7.75 5.20
CA ALA A 109 -3.17 -7.21 6.04
C ALA A 109 -1.79 -7.64 5.54
N ALA A 110 -1.63 -8.89 5.09
CA ALA A 110 -0.38 -9.40 4.55
C ALA A 110 0.11 -8.62 3.33
N VAL A 111 -0.78 -8.12 2.47
CA VAL A 111 -0.39 -7.30 1.31
C VAL A 111 0.23 -5.99 1.77
N ILE A 112 -0.46 -5.30 2.69
CA ILE A 112 -0.03 -4.01 3.22
C ILE A 112 1.30 -4.18 3.96
N ILE A 113 1.41 -5.19 4.83
CA ILE A 113 2.62 -5.46 5.61
C ILE A 113 3.78 -5.91 4.72
N THR A 114 3.52 -6.72 3.67
CA THR A 114 4.58 -7.09 2.73
C THR A 114 5.16 -5.85 2.06
N GLU A 115 4.31 -4.97 1.51
CA GLU A 115 4.81 -3.75 0.85
C GLU A 115 5.48 -2.78 1.83
N LEU A 116 4.97 -2.66 3.05
CA LEU A 116 5.58 -1.85 4.11
C LEU A 116 6.97 -2.37 4.46
N VAL A 117 7.10 -3.67 4.71
CA VAL A 117 8.37 -4.28 5.11
C VAL A 117 9.35 -4.28 3.93
N GLU A 118 8.90 -4.40 2.69
CA GLU A 118 9.75 -4.19 1.50
C GLU A 118 10.31 -2.76 1.44
N ALA A 119 9.49 -1.75 1.76
CA ALA A 119 9.93 -0.36 1.83
C ALA A 119 10.96 -0.15 2.95
N ILE A 120 10.70 -0.71 4.14
CA ILE A 120 11.59 -0.68 5.30
C ILE A 120 12.93 -1.37 4.98
N ALA A 121 12.89 -2.57 4.39
CA ALA A 121 14.10 -3.31 4.02
C ALA A 121 14.97 -2.53 3.00
N GLU A 122 14.38 -1.80 2.06
CA GLU A 122 15.14 -0.94 1.14
C GLU A 122 15.79 0.25 1.86
N CYS A 123 15.11 0.87 2.84
CA CYS A 123 15.70 1.88 3.71
C CYS A 123 16.87 1.29 4.52
N HIS A 124 16.66 0.12 5.15
CA HIS A 124 17.66 -0.54 5.99
C HIS A 124 18.92 -0.92 5.19
N ARG A 125 18.76 -1.43 3.97
CA ARG A 125 19.89 -1.70 3.05
C ARG A 125 20.71 -0.47 2.69
N ARG A 126 20.14 0.73 2.82
CA ARG A 126 20.82 2.03 2.60
C ARG A 126 21.35 2.64 3.88
N GLY A 127 21.24 1.93 5.00
CA GLY A 127 21.61 2.44 6.31
C GLY A 127 20.69 3.56 6.78
N ILE A 128 19.40 3.52 6.42
CA ILE A 128 18.38 4.48 6.87
C ILE A 128 17.45 3.76 7.84
N ALA A 129 17.26 4.33 9.03
CA ALA A 129 16.15 3.99 9.92
C ALA A 129 15.08 5.09 9.86
N HIS A 130 13.81 4.73 9.69
CA HIS A 130 12.71 5.69 9.52
C HIS A 130 12.30 6.33 10.86
N ARG A 131 12.19 5.52 11.91
CA ARG A 131 11.91 5.88 13.32
C ARG A 131 10.56 6.51 13.63
N ASP A 132 9.69 6.70 12.63
CA ASP A 132 8.28 7.11 12.83
C ASP A 132 7.32 6.36 11.90
N ILE A 133 7.45 5.04 11.81
CA ILE A 133 6.49 4.20 11.08
C ILE A 133 5.18 4.15 11.87
N LYS A 134 4.10 4.57 11.22
CA LYS A 134 2.73 4.57 11.75
C LYS A 134 1.72 4.66 10.60
N PRO A 135 0.44 4.31 10.81
CA PRO A 135 -0.56 4.30 9.73
C PRO A 135 -0.67 5.61 8.96
N GLU A 136 -0.53 6.77 9.61
CA GLU A 136 -0.59 8.10 9.00
C GLU A 136 0.56 8.36 7.99
N ASN A 137 1.70 7.68 8.18
CA ASN A 137 2.88 7.80 7.31
C ASN A 137 2.92 6.72 6.22
N ILE A 138 1.89 5.88 6.14
CA ILE A 138 1.76 4.82 5.13
C ILE A 138 0.70 5.26 4.13
N LEU A 139 1.16 5.81 3.01
CA LEU A 139 0.30 6.36 1.97
C LEU A 139 0.12 5.39 0.81
N PHE A 140 -0.78 5.71 -0.11
CA PHE A 140 -1.02 4.92 -1.31
C PHE A 140 -1.01 5.81 -2.54
N GLY A 141 -0.13 5.47 -3.50
CA GLY A 141 -0.03 6.16 -4.78
C GLY A 141 -1.29 5.96 -5.64
N SER A 142 -1.35 6.66 -6.78
CA SER A 142 -2.46 6.55 -7.74
C SER A 142 -2.65 5.15 -8.32
N ASN A 143 -1.59 4.34 -8.32
CA ASN A 143 -1.60 2.92 -8.71
C ASN A 143 -2.02 1.97 -7.57
N GLY A 144 -2.42 2.50 -6.40
CA GLY A 144 -2.80 1.74 -5.22
C GLY A 144 -1.64 1.11 -4.45
N ARG A 145 -0.39 1.33 -4.86
CA ARG A 145 0.81 0.80 -4.20
C ARG A 145 1.17 1.63 -2.98
N LEU A 146 1.72 0.98 -1.97
CA LEU A 146 2.18 1.62 -0.74
C LEU A 146 3.38 2.55 -1.02
N LEU A 147 3.30 3.75 -0.46
CA LEU A 147 4.39 4.72 -0.41
C LEU A 147 4.64 5.11 1.06
N LEU A 148 5.83 4.80 1.56
CA LEU A 148 6.27 5.25 2.86
C LEU A 148 6.63 6.75 2.80
N ALA A 149 6.06 7.53 3.71
CA ALA A 149 6.16 8.99 3.76
C ALA A 149 6.72 9.49 5.10
N ASP A 150 7.05 10.78 5.13
CA ASP A 150 7.51 11.54 6.29
C ASP A 150 8.79 11.03 6.97
N PHE A 151 9.92 11.31 6.32
CA PHE A 151 11.27 11.00 6.84
C PHE A 151 11.80 12.06 7.83
N GLY A 152 10.93 12.90 8.43
CA GLY A 152 11.33 13.95 9.36
C GLY A 152 12.03 13.43 10.62
N CYS A 153 11.71 12.20 11.05
CA CYS A 153 12.39 11.51 12.15
C CYS A 153 13.54 10.59 11.67
N ALA A 154 13.74 10.41 10.37
CA ALA A 154 14.66 9.40 9.88
C ALA A 154 16.13 9.77 10.15
N ALA A 155 17.00 8.76 10.23
CA ALA A 155 18.43 8.95 10.40
C ALA A 155 19.25 7.95 9.56
N LEU A 156 20.45 8.38 9.18
CA LEU A 156 21.46 7.53 8.56
C LEU A 156 22.40 6.99 9.63
N PHE A 157 22.74 5.71 9.55
CA PHE A 157 23.86 5.17 10.32
C PHE A 157 25.16 5.76 9.80
N GLU A 158 25.95 6.36 10.69
CA GLU A 158 27.27 6.87 10.31
C GLU A 158 28.21 5.73 9.90
N LYS A 159 29.24 6.04 9.11
CA LYS A 159 30.13 5.03 8.56
C LYS A 159 30.89 4.31 9.68
N GLY A 160 30.55 3.03 9.90
CA GLY A 160 31.15 2.20 10.93
C GLY A 160 30.34 2.14 12.22
N GLU A 161 29.29 2.94 12.35
CA GLU A 161 28.32 2.85 13.44
C GLU A 161 27.21 1.86 13.09
N ARG A 162 26.67 1.21 14.13
CA ARG A 162 25.54 0.27 14.02
C ARG A 162 24.38 0.64 14.93
N SER A 163 24.43 1.82 15.54
CA SER A 163 23.43 2.24 16.50
C SER A 163 23.17 3.73 16.41
N LEU A 164 21.91 4.10 16.57
CA LEU A 164 21.42 5.46 16.70
C LEU A 164 21.04 5.71 18.16
N LYS A 165 20.85 6.99 18.51
CA LYS A 165 20.35 7.42 19.81
C LYS A 165 19.27 8.50 19.64
N GLY A 166 18.45 8.64 20.67
CA GLY A 166 17.48 9.72 20.81
C GLY A 166 16.06 9.20 20.80
N LYS A 167 15.25 9.73 21.72
CA LYS A 167 13.82 9.46 21.83
C LYS A 167 13.05 10.27 20.78
N VAL A 168 12.64 9.62 19.69
CA VAL A 168 11.89 10.20 18.57
C VAL A 168 10.72 9.30 18.16
N GLY A 169 9.85 9.82 17.31
CA GLY A 169 8.69 9.09 16.79
C GLY A 169 7.48 9.09 17.73
N THR A 170 6.42 8.44 17.27
CA THR A 170 5.13 8.39 17.96
C THR A 170 5.10 7.30 19.03
N ALA A 171 4.83 7.66 20.29
CA ALA A 171 5.03 6.78 21.46
C ALA A 171 4.33 5.41 21.36
N ALA A 172 3.12 5.35 20.79
CA ALA A 172 2.36 4.10 20.63
C ALA A 172 3.01 3.09 19.67
N TYR A 173 3.86 3.57 18.75
CA TYR A 173 4.52 2.75 17.73
C TYR A 173 6.02 2.61 17.96
N ALA A 174 6.60 3.41 18.86
CA ALA A 174 8.03 3.42 19.11
C ALA A 174 8.48 2.18 19.91
N ALA A 175 9.66 1.67 19.58
CA ALA A 175 10.24 0.52 20.26
C ALA A 175 10.65 0.83 21.72
N PRO A 176 10.67 -0.17 22.63
CA PRO A 176 11.00 0.03 24.04
C PRO A 176 12.35 0.71 24.27
N GLU A 177 13.36 0.34 23.49
CA GLU A 177 14.71 0.89 23.55
C GLU A 177 14.78 2.37 23.11
N VAL A 178 13.92 2.81 22.18
CA VAL A 178 13.79 4.23 21.79
C VAL A 178 13.18 5.04 22.94
N LEU A 179 12.10 4.52 23.54
CA LEU A 179 11.41 5.19 24.65
C LEU A 179 12.25 5.23 25.93
N ALA A 180 13.17 4.28 26.09
CA ALA A 180 14.13 4.20 27.18
C ALA A 180 15.42 5.03 26.93
N ASP A 181 15.50 5.77 25.81
CA ASP A 181 16.66 6.56 25.38
C ASP A 181 17.97 5.74 25.32
N GLN A 182 17.84 4.47 24.92
CA GLN A 182 18.97 3.56 24.71
C GLN A 182 19.51 3.68 23.28
N ASN A 183 20.66 3.07 23.04
CA ASN A 183 21.17 2.91 21.68
C ASN A 183 20.37 1.80 20.97
N TYR A 184 20.01 2.04 19.71
CA TYR A 184 19.16 1.12 18.93
C TYR A 184 19.60 1.02 17.47
N ASP A 185 19.26 -0.08 16.81
CA ASP A 185 19.54 -0.32 15.39
C ASP A 185 18.29 -0.06 14.53
N GLU A 186 18.32 -0.50 13.27
CA GLU A 186 17.22 -0.31 12.32
C GLU A 186 15.95 -1.10 12.68
N LYS A 187 16.04 -2.11 13.56
CA LYS A 187 14.90 -2.97 13.92
C LYS A 187 13.84 -2.27 14.76
N VAL A 188 14.07 -1.01 15.14
CA VAL A 188 13.01 -0.14 15.68
C VAL A 188 11.87 0.04 14.68
N ASP A 189 12.17 0.06 13.37
CA ASP A 189 11.13 0.17 12.33
C ASP A 189 10.33 -1.13 12.20
N VAL A 190 10.97 -2.29 12.45
CA VAL A 190 10.29 -3.60 12.44
C VAL A 190 9.32 -3.72 13.62
N TRP A 191 9.70 -3.20 14.80
CA TRP A 191 8.78 -3.09 15.93
C TRP A 191 7.55 -2.27 15.56
N SER A 192 7.75 -1.08 15.00
CA SER A 192 6.65 -0.21 14.58
C SER A 192 5.75 -0.86 13.53
N ALA A 193 6.32 -1.57 12.56
CA ALA A 193 5.55 -2.36 11.59
C ALA A 193 4.77 -3.51 12.25
N GLY A 194 5.31 -4.12 13.31
CA GLY A 194 4.61 -5.12 14.12
C GLY A 194 3.41 -4.55 14.85
N VAL A 195 3.51 -3.32 15.38
CA VAL A 195 2.38 -2.60 15.97
C VAL A 195 1.31 -2.32 14.92
N VAL A 196 1.71 -1.91 13.71
CA VAL A 196 0.78 -1.72 12.58
C VAL A 196 0.09 -3.03 12.20
N LEU A 197 0.80 -4.15 12.11
CA LEU A 197 0.21 -5.46 11.82
C LEU A 197 -0.80 -5.88 12.88
N TYR A 198 -0.46 -5.73 14.16
CA TYR A 198 -1.37 -6.03 15.27
C TYR A 198 -2.64 -5.15 15.18
N LEU A 199 -2.48 -3.86 14.87
CA LEU A 199 -3.61 -2.93 14.69
C LEU A 199 -4.51 -3.33 13.51
N LEU A 200 -3.93 -3.74 12.38
CA LEU A 200 -4.69 -4.18 11.21
C LEU A 200 -5.57 -5.41 11.53
N LEU A 201 -5.04 -6.38 12.26
CA LEU A 201 -5.74 -7.63 12.53
C LEU A 201 -6.70 -7.53 13.73
N GLY A 202 -6.37 -6.73 14.74
CA GLY A 202 -7.10 -6.66 16.00
C GLY A 202 -7.93 -5.41 16.22
N TRP A 203 -7.79 -4.40 15.36
CA TRP A 203 -8.45 -3.10 15.53
C TRP A 203 -8.14 -2.42 16.89
N THR A 204 -7.02 -2.77 17.50
CA THR A 204 -6.58 -2.26 18.80
C THR A 204 -5.05 -2.24 18.86
N LEU A 205 -4.47 -1.48 19.78
CA LEU A 205 -3.02 -1.43 19.95
C LEU A 205 -2.54 -2.53 20.90
N PRO A 206 -1.33 -3.08 20.71
CA PRO A 206 -0.76 -4.10 21.60
C PRO A 206 -0.41 -3.53 22.98
N PHE A 207 -0.12 -2.22 23.04
CA PHE A 207 0.16 -1.49 24.26
C PHE A 207 -0.70 -0.23 24.28
N ASN A 208 -1.50 -0.06 25.34
CA ASN A 208 -2.46 1.02 25.48
C ASN A 208 -2.37 1.69 26.86
N GLY A 209 -2.91 2.89 26.94
CA GLY A 209 -2.96 3.73 28.14
C GLY A 209 -3.78 4.98 27.84
N GLU A 210 -4.31 5.63 28.88
CA GLU A 210 -5.10 6.87 28.73
C GLU A 210 -4.19 8.07 28.46
N THR A 211 -2.93 7.98 28.91
CA THR A 211 -1.91 9.02 28.73
C THR A 211 -0.69 8.51 27.97
N VAL A 212 0.06 9.41 27.34
CA VAL A 212 1.34 9.07 26.68
C VAL A 212 2.31 8.41 27.66
N VAL A 213 2.32 8.85 28.93
CA VAL A 213 3.18 8.28 29.98
C VAL A 213 2.81 6.83 30.28
N GLU A 214 1.51 6.51 30.33
CA GLU A 214 1.01 5.15 30.52
C GLU A 214 1.32 4.25 29.33
N ILE A 215 1.13 4.75 28.11
CA ILE A 215 1.50 4.03 26.88
C ILE A 215 3.00 3.71 26.90
N GLU A 216 3.84 4.68 27.19
CA GLU A 216 5.29 4.45 27.28
C GLU A 216 5.64 3.43 28.37
N ALA A 217 4.98 3.49 29.52
CA ALA A 217 5.19 2.53 30.61
C ALA A 217 4.78 1.11 30.18
N ALA A 218 3.65 0.96 29.49
CA ALA A 218 3.18 -0.32 28.97
C ALA A 218 4.17 -0.92 27.95
N VAL A 219 4.63 -0.12 26.99
CA VAL A 219 5.63 -0.53 25.99
C VAL A 219 6.95 -0.94 26.67
N LYS A 220 7.43 -0.16 27.64
CA LYS A 220 8.68 -0.44 28.38
C LYS A 220 8.59 -1.67 29.25
N LYS A 221 7.42 -1.94 29.86
CA LYS A 221 7.18 -3.12 30.68
C LYS A 221 7.34 -4.39 29.85
N GLY A 222 6.81 -4.37 28.62
CA GLY A 222 6.96 -5.45 27.65
C GLY A 222 6.34 -6.74 28.16
N ASP A 223 5.12 -6.65 28.71
CA ASP A 223 4.32 -7.82 29.01
C ASP A 223 4.14 -8.67 27.73
N PRO A 224 3.93 -10.00 27.85
CA PRO A 224 3.66 -10.85 26.70
C PRO A 224 2.55 -10.27 25.83
N ILE A 225 2.74 -10.32 24.51
CA ILE A 225 1.72 -9.88 23.57
C ILE A 225 0.49 -10.78 23.77
N CYS A 226 -0.66 -10.15 23.97
CA CYS A 226 -1.91 -10.86 24.17
C CYS A 226 -2.76 -10.76 22.91
N PHE A 227 -3.50 -11.82 22.58
CA PHE A 227 -4.45 -11.84 21.45
C PHE A 227 -5.85 -12.21 21.96
N PRO A 228 -6.58 -11.25 22.59
CA PRO A 228 -7.91 -11.53 23.13
C PRO A 228 -8.87 -11.94 22.01
N LYS A 229 -9.70 -12.97 22.24
CA LYS A 229 -10.58 -13.54 21.22
C LYS A 229 -11.68 -12.59 20.76
N GLU A 230 -11.96 -11.55 21.54
CA GLU A 230 -12.89 -10.46 21.18
C GLU A 230 -12.38 -9.63 20.00
N PHE A 231 -11.06 -9.49 19.88
CA PHE A 231 -10.40 -8.73 18.82
C PHE A 231 -9.81 -9.64 17.74
N PHE A 232 -9.41 -10.85 18.11
CA PHE A 232 -8.70 -11.82 17.26
C PHE A 232 -9.42 -13.19 17.22
N PRO A 233 -10.66 -13.27 16.73
CA PRO A 233 -11.44 -14.51 16.77
C PRO A 233 -10.75 -15.65 16.00
N ASP A 234 -10.30 -15.35 14.78
CA ASP A 234 -9.81 -16.32 13.78
C ASP A 234 -8.32 -16.17 13.45
N LEU A 235 -7.55 -15.53 14.34
CA LEU A 235 -6.11 -15.32 14.13
C LEU A 235 -5.34 -16.64 14.05
N SER A 236 -4.53 -16.79 13.01
CA SER A 236 -3.68 -17.93 12.75
C SER A 236 -2.46 -17.97 13.68
N ARG A 237 -1.92 -19.17 13.91
CA ARG A 237 -0.70 -19.32 14.73
C ARG A 237 0.50 -18.68 14.06
N GLU A 238 0.54 -18.69 12.74
CA GLU A 238 1.58 -18.07 11.93
C GLU A 238 1.53 -16.54 12.02
N ALA A 239 0.34 -15.94 12.15
CA ALA A 239 0.19 -14.50 12.39
C ALA A 239 0.65 -14.12 13.81
N GLU A 240 0.20 -14.87 14.83
CA GLU A 240 0.65 -14.70 16.22
C GLU A 240 2.18 -14.76 16.32
N ASP A 241 2.78 -15.80 15.75
CA ASP A 241 4.24 -16.03 15.74
C ASP A 241 5.00 -14.87 15.07
N LEU A 242 4.51 -14.38 13.92
CA LEU A 242 5.13 -13.24 13.26
C LEU A 242 5.07 -11.98 14.13
N ILE A 243 3.90 -11.66 14.70
CA ILE A 243 3.71 -10.47 15.53
C ILE A 243 4.60 -10.54 16.76
N GLU A 244 4.66 -11.67 17.44
CA GLU A 244 5.52 -11.86 18.62
C GLU A 244 7.00 -11.67 18.29
N GLN A 245 7.46 -12.15 17.14
CA GLN A 245 8.86 -11.99 16.71
C GLN A 245 9.18 -10.56 16.22
N MET A 246 8.22 -9.85 15.64
CA MET A 246 8.36 -8.42 15.29
C MET A 246 8.33 -7.52 16.54
N LEU A 247 7.53 -7.89 17.54
CA LEU A 247 7.39 -7.19 18.82
C LEU A 247 8.26 -7.81 19.92
N ALA A 248 9.34 -8.49 19.54
CA ALA A 248 10.32 -8.97 20.51
C ALA A 248 10.99 -7.78 21.19
N ARG A 249 10.88 -7.72 22.53
CA ARG A 249 11.44 -6.63 23.34
C ARG A 249 12.95 -6.54 23.22
N ASP A 250 13.63 -7.68 23.21
CA ASP A 250 15.07 -7.76 22.98
C ASP A 250 15.37 -7.57 21.48
N PRO A 251 16.03 -6.48 21.07
CA PRO A 251 16.31 -6.22 19.65
C PRO A 251 17.14 -7.32 18.99
N ALA A 252 17.95 -8.06 19.76
CA ALA A 252 18.73 -9.18 19.23
C ALA A 252 17.88 -10.40 18.85
N LYS A 253 16.68 -10.53 19.44
CA LYS A 253 15.70 -11.57 19.10
C LYS A 253 14.66 -11.09 18.09
N ARG A 254 14.56 -9.78 17.88
CA ARG A 254 13.64 -9.18 16.92
C ARG A 254 14.11 -9.47 15.50
N LEU A 255 13.16 -9.80 14.63
CA LEU A 255 13.46 -10.01 13.22
C LEU A 255 13.97 -8.72 12.56
N SER A 256 14.89 -8.87 11.61
CA SER A 256 15.15 -7.84 10.59
C SER A 256 14.03 -7.82 9.55
N ALA A 257 13.92 -6.72 8.81
CA ALA A 257 12.93 -6.60 7.74
C ALA A 257 13.06 -7.73 6.69
N GLU A 258 14.28 -8.12 6.34
CA GLU A 258 14.55 -9.24 5.42
C GLU A 258 14.11 -10.59 5.99
N GLN A 259 14.18 -10.79 7.31
CA GLN A 259 13.70 -12.01 7.94
C GLN A 259 12.17 -12.04 7.98
N VAL A 260 11.52 -10.90 8.25
CA VAL A 260 10.04 -10.78 8.18
C VAL A 260 9.53 -11.16 6.79
N LEU A 261 10.17 -10.69 5.71
CA LEU A 261 9.78 -11.04 4.33
C LEU A 261 9.90 -12.53 4.00
N ARG A 262 10.66 -13.29 4.79
CA ARG A 262 10.83 -14.74 4.63
C ARG A 262 9.96 -15.55 5.59
N HIS A 263 9.19 -14.88 6.44
CA HIS A 263 8.34 -15.54 7.42
C HIS A 263 7.23 -16.35 6.71
N PRO A 264 6.89 -17.56 7.20
CA PRO A 264 5.83 -18.39 6.61
C PRO A 264 4.53 -17.62 6.35
N TRP A 265 4.07 -16.86 7.35
CA TRP A 265 2.85 -16.03 7.22
C TRP A 265 2.87 -15.10 6.00
N ILE A 266 3.97 -14.36 5.77
CA ILE A 266 4.12 -13.47 4.61
C ILE A 266 4.12 -14.26 3.30
N THR A 267 4.93 -15.34 3.25
CA THR A 267 5.13 -16.11 2.01
C THR A 267 3.91 -16.95 1.62
N GLU A 268 3.08 -17.39 2.57
CA GLU A 268 1.86 -18.16 2.33
C GLU A 268 0.66 -17.26 2.03
N MET A 269 0.52 -16.14 2.74
CA MET A 269 -0.56 -15.19 2.48
C MET A 269 -0.40 -14.49 1.13
N SER A 270 0.84 -14.22 0.70
CA SER A 270 1.10 -13.68 -0.66
C SER A 270 0.53 -14.58 -1.76
N LYS A 271 0.68 -15.90 -1.65
CA LYS A 271 0.12 -16.87 -2.61
C LYS A 271 -1.41 -16.89 -2.57
N THR A 272 -1.98 -16.74 -1.38
CA THR A 272 -3.44 -16.74 -1.16
C THR A 272 -4.08 -15.47 -1.71
N TRP A 273 -3.41 -14.33 -1.55
CA TRP A 273 -3.83 -13.05 -2.12
C TRP A 273 -3.79 -13.05 -3.65
N GLU A 274 -2.73 -13.58 -4.26
CA GLU A 274 -2.67 -13.70 -5.73
C GLU A 274 -3.87 -14.46 -6.30
N LEU A 275 -4.31 -15.50 -5.61
CA LEU A 275 -5.53 -16.25 -5.96
C LEU A 275 -6.81 -15.46 -5.70
N PHE A 276 -6.85 -14.65 -4.65
CA PHE A 276 -8.01 -13.83 -4.29
C PHE A 276 -8.22 -12.66 -5.27
N GLU A 277 -7.18 -11.89 -5.57
CA GLU A 277 -7.19 -10.83 -6.59
C GLU A 277 -7.59 -11.40 -7.95
N PHE A 278 -6.97 -12.52 -8.33
CA PHE A 278 -7.34 -13.23 -9.55
C PHE A 278 -8.82 -13.63 -9.55
N LYS A 279 -9.32 -14.22 -8.45
CA LYS A 279 -10.72 -14.61 -8.31
C LYS A 279 -11.65 -13.40 -8.41
N ASN A 280 -11.36 -12.30 -7.72
CA ASN A 280 -12.18 -11.10 -7.72
C ASN A 280 -12.20 -10.41 -9.08
N TYR A 281 -11.04 -10.25 -9.71
CA TYR A 281 -10.94 -9.74 -11.07
C TYR A 281 -11.84 -10.52 -12.02
N TRP A 282 -11.74 -11.85 -12.01
CA TRP A 282 -12.52 -12.70 -12.92
C TRP A 282 -14.00 -12.78 -12.57
N VAL A 283 -14.38 -12.70 -11.28
CA VAL A 283 -15.78 -12.62 -10.86
C VAL A 283 -16.41 -11.29 -11.29
N ASN A 284 -15.70 -10.17 -11.13
CA ASN A 284 -16.14 -8.85 -11.56
C ASN A 284 -16.25 -8.78 -13.08
N MET A 285 -15.25 -9.32 -13.80
CA MET A 285 -15.28 -9.48 -15.25
C MET A 285 -16.50 -10.30 -15.71
N ALA A 286 -16.77 -11.43 -15.08
CA ALA A 286 -17.91 -12.26 -15.41
C ALA A 286 -19.25 -11.54 -15.13
N GLY A 287 -19.35 -10.78 -14.03
CA GLY A 287 -20.52 -9.95 -13.73
C GLY A 287 -20.75 -8.85 -14.76
N PHE A 288 -19.68 -8.19 -15.22
CA PHE A 288 -19.73 -7.18 -16.28
C PHE A 288 -20.23 -7.77 -17.61
N TRP A 289 -19.70 -8.92 -18.03
CA TRP A 289 -20.17 -9.60 -19.24
C TRP A 289 -21.61 -10.11 -19.12
N GLU A 290 -22.03 -10.60 -17.95
CA GLU A 290 -23.43 -10.96 -17.71
C GLU A 290 -24.37 -9.75 -17.86
N ALA A 291 -23.96 -8.58 -17.37
CA ALA A 291 -24.73 -7.34 -17.52
C ALA A 291 -24.83 -6.91 -19.00
N ILE A 292 -23.72 -6.97 -19.75
CA ILE A 292 -23.71 -6.73 -21.20
C ILE A 292 -24.67 -7.70 -21.89
N ILE A 293 -24.49 -9.01 -21.72
CA ILE A 293 -25.27 -10.04 -22.40
C ILE A 293 -26.77 -9.94 -22.06
N SER A 294 -27.11 -9.56 -20.82
CA SER A 294 -28.50 -9.37 -20.40
C SER A 294 -29.16 -8.12 -21.01
N ALA A 295 -28.36 -7.15 -21.47
CA ALA A 295 -28.84 -5.98 -22.19
C ALA A 295 -29.14 -6.28 -23.68
N PHE A 296 -28.67 -7.42 -24.21
CA PHE A 296 -29.06 -7.92 -25.53
C PHE A 296 -30.25 -8.89 -25.40
N ALA A 297 -31.18 -8.86 -26.35
CA ALA A 297 -32.30 -9.82 -26.38
C ALA A 297 -31.77 -11.27 -26.36
N ARG A 298 -32.52 -12.18 -25.70
CA ARG A 298 -32.08 -13.56 -25.40
C ARG A 298 -31.38 -14.22 -26.60
N PRO A 299 -30.11 -14.64 -26.46
CA PRO A 299 -29.36 -15.24 -27.56
C PRO A 299 -30.05 -16.51 -28.07
N ALA A 300 -30.10 -16.70 -29.38
CA ALA A 300 -30.57 -17.94 -29.98
C ALA A 300 -29.73 -19.12 -29.49
N ALA A 301 -30.39 -20.24 -29.16
CA ALA A 301 -29.71 -21.44 -28.68
C ALA A 301 -28.72 -21.96 -29.75
N GLY A 302 -27.46 -22.19 -29.36
CA GLY A 302 -26.41 -22.65 -30.26
C GLY A 302 -25.60 -21.54 -30.94
N SER A 303 -25.92 -20.27 -30.71
CA SER A 303 -25.09 -19.14 -31.15
C SER A 303 -23.75 -19.07 -30.39
N PRO A 304 -22.68 -18.54 -31.00
CA PRO A 304 -21.44 -18.21 -30.29
C PRO A 304 -21.66 -17.33 -29.05
N ILE A 305 -22.64 -16.42 -29.08
CA ILE A 305 -23.09 -15.67 -27.88
C ILE A 305 -23.56 -16.59 -26.75
N SER A 306 -24.42 -17.57 -27.06
CA SER A 306 -24.92 -18.52 -26.06
C SER A 306 -23.80 -19.42 -25.49
N ALA A 307 -22.82 -19.79 -26.33
CA ALA A 307 -21.64 -20.56 -25.92
C ALA A 307 -20.71 -19.73 -25.00
N PHE A 308 -20.45 -18.47 -25.34
CA PHE A 308 -19.66 -17.56 -24.50
C PHE A 308 -20.32 -17.32 -23.14
N TYR A 309 -21.63 -17.07 -23.11
CA TYR A 309 -22.39 -16.90 -21.87
C TYR A 309 -22.34 -18.15 -20.97
N LEU A 310 -22.46 -19.34 -21.55
CA LEU A 310 -22.38 -20.60 -20.80
C LEU A 310 -20.98 -20.82 -20.23
N SER A 311 -19.93 -20.58 -21.03
CA SER A 311 -18.54 -20.67 -20.58
C SER A 311 -18.22 -19.66 -19.47
N LEU A 312 -18.77 -18.44 -19.53
CA LEU A 312 -18.63 -17.43 -18.47
C LEU A 312 -19.28 -17.89 -17.17
N LYS A 313 -20.48 -18.49 -17.23
CA LYS A 313 -21.15 -19.05 -16.05
C LYS A 313 -20.39 -20.23 -15.45
N ILE A 314 -19.81 -21.08 -16.28
CA ILE A 314 -18.96 -22.20 -15.85
C ILE A 314 -17.73 -21.65 -15.14
N LEU A 315 -17.01 -20.69 -15.74
CA LEU A 315 -15.85 -20.06 -15.10
C LEU A 315 -16.25 -19.44 -13.76
N LYS A 316 -17.31 -18.63 -13.71
CA LYS A 316 -17.80 -18.00 -12.46
C LYS A 316 -18.10 -19.02 -11.36
N ARG A 317 -18.67 -20.18 -11.71
CA ARG A 317 -18.88 -21.29 -10.76
C ARG A 317 -17.56 -21.93 -10.32
N SER A 318 -16.63 -22.17 -11.24
CA SER A 318 -15.30 -22.72 -10.93
C SER A 318 -14.48 -21.78 -10.04
N LEU A 319 -14.55 -20.47 -10.27
CA LEU A 319 -13.91 -19.45 -9.44
C LEU A 319 -14.45 -19.47 -7.99
N LYS A 320 -15.76 -19.67 -7.80
CA LYS A 320 -16.37 -19.72 -6.46
C LYS A 320 -15.77 -20.82 -5.57
N GLY A 321 -15.41 -21.97 -6.14
CA GLY A 321 -14.81 -23.10 -5.43
C GLY A 321 -13.29 -23.22 -5.51
N MET A 322 -12.60 -22.19 -6.01
CA MET A 322 -11.15 -22.26 -6.28
C MET A 322 -10.32 -22.45 -5.01
N LYS A 323 -9.40 -23.43 -5.07
CA LYS A 323 -8.27 -23.62 -4.15
C LYS A 323 -6.93 -23.47 -4.90
N CYS A 324 -5.81 -23.27 -4.21
CA CYS A 324 -4.49 -23.05 -4.82
C CYS A 324 -4.09 -24.12 -5.86
N ALA A 325 -4.42 -25.40 -5.64
CA ALA A 325 -4.11 -26.51 -6.56
C ALA A 325 -4.99 -26.59 -7.83
N SER A 326 -6.05 -25.76 -7.94
CA SER A 326 -6.99 -25.76 -9.07
C SER A 326 -6.70 -24.72 -10.15
N SER A 327 -5.62 -23.95 -9.99
CA SER A 327 -5.21 -22.83 -10.86
C SER A 327 -5.00 -23.25 -12.33
N ASN A 328 -4.43 -24.43 -12.60
CA ASN A 328 -4.13 -24.90 -13.96
C ASN A 328 -5.38 -25.17 -14.82
N TYR A 329 -6.45 -25.71 -14.23
CA TYR A 329 -7.71 -25.94 -14.92
C TYR A 329 -8.43 -24.64 -15.26
N ILE A 330 -8.30 -23.65 -14.37
CA ILE A 330 -8.93 -22.34 -14.51
C ILE A 330 -8.16 -21.48 -15.52
N ALA A 331 -6.83 -21.56 -15.55
CA ALA A 331 -6.00 -20.95 -16.59
C ALA A 331 -6.39 -21.42 -18.00
N LYS A 332 -6.64 -22.73 -18.18
CA LYS A 332 -7.15 -23.27 -19.45
C LYS A 332 -8.55 -22.76 -19.78
N SER A 333 -9.47 -22.75 -18.81
CA SER A 333 -10.83 -22.23 -18.97
C SER A 333 -10.86 -20.73 -19.34
N ILE A 334 -9.88 -19.97 -18.84
CA ILE A 334 -9.67 -18.55 -19.15
C ILE A 334 -9.16 -18.34 -20.58
N LEU A 335 -8.22 -19.18 -21.04
CA LEU A 335 -7.73 -19.15 -22.42
C LEU A 335 -8.86 -19.50 -23.40
N ASP A 336 -9.65 -20.53 -23.10
CA ASP A 336 -10.81 -20.91 -23.90
C ASP A 336 -11.87 -19.79 -23.96
N LEU A 337 -12.03 -19.03 -22.87
CA LEU A 337 -12.90 -17.85 -22.82
C LEU A 337 -12.40 -16.69 -23.68
N LYS A 338 -11.09 -16.48 -23.80
CA LYS A 338 -10.50 -15.45 -24.66
C LYS A 338 -10.77 -15.73 -26.15
N ASP A 339 -10.72 -16.98 -26.55
CA ASP A 339 -11.06 -17.41 -27.92
C ASP A 339 -12.56 -17.21 -28.21
N LEU A 340 -13.42 -17.53 -27.24
CA LEU A 340 -14.87 -17.31 -27.36
C LEU A 340 -15.25 -15.83 -27.34
N GLN A 341 -14.56 -15.00 -26.55
CA GLN A 341 -14.75 -13.55 -26.51
C GLN A 341 -14.50 -12.92 -27.89
N SER A 342 -13.43 -13.34 -28.57
CA SER A 342 -13.09 -12.83 -29.90
C SER A 342 -14.18 -13.16 -30.93
N LYS A 343 -14.76 -14.37 -30.84
CA LYS A 343 -15.90 -14.78 -31.70
C LYS A 343 -17.20 -14.05 -31.36
N PHE A 344 -17.45 -13.82 -30.07
CA PHE A 344 -18.60 -13.03 -29.59
C PHE A 344 -18.57 -11.58 -30.10
N LEU A 345 -17.41 -10.94 -30.08
CA LEU A 345 -17.24 -9.56 -30.60
C LEU A 345 -17.46 -9.47 -32.11
N LEU A 346 -17.04 -10.48 -32.87
CA LEU A 346 -17.29 -10.55 -34.32
C LEU A 346 -18.77 -10.73 -34.65
N GLU A 347 -19.49 -11.58 -33.88
CA GLU A 347 -20.93 -11.79 -34.08
C GLU A 347 -21.74 -10.54 -33.71
N LEU A 348 -21.35 -9.82 -32.64
CA LEU A 348 -21.93 -8.53 -32.26
C LEU A 348 -21.85 -7.47 -33.36
N GLN A 349 -20.74 -7.41 -34.08
CA GLN A 349 -20.54 -6.47 -35.20
C GLN A 349 -21.43 -6.79 -36.42
N SER A 350 -22.01 -7.99 -36.48
CA SER A 350 -22.83 -8.46 -37.60
C SER A 350 -24.34 -8.29 -37.39
N GLN A 351 -24.79 -7.86 -36.20
CA GLN A 351 -26.21 -7.63 -35.92
C GLN A 351 -26.63 -6.17 -36.23
N PRO A 352 -27.88 -5.91 -36.66
CA PRO A 352 -28.38 -4.56 -36.88
C PRO A 352 -28.49 -3.82 -35.54
N LEU A 353 -27.65 -2.81 -35.34
CA LEU A 353 -27.55 -2.04 -34.10
C LEU A 353 -28.44 -0.79 -34.16
N ASP A 354 -29.42 -0.70 -33.27
CA ASP A 354 -30.14 0.52 -32.96
C ASP A 354 -29.22 1.57 -32.29
N ARG A 355 -29.58 2.86 -32.39
CA ARG A 355 -28.73 3.99 -31.94
C ARG A 355 -28.28 3.88 -30.48
N GLU A 356 -29.08 3.27 -29.62
CA GLU A 356 -28.79 3.07 -28.20
C GLU A 356 -27.74 1.97 -27.96
N LEU A 357 -27.77 0.91 -28.79
CA LEU A 357 -26.79 -0.17 -28.79
C LEU A 357 -25.40 0.28 -29.29
N ASN A 358 -25.35 1.24 -30.23
CA ASN A 358 -24.08 1.83 -30.70
C ASN A 358 -23.35 2.66 -29.63
N VAL A 359 -24.08 3.34 -28.76
CA VAL A 359 -23.50 4.09 -27.62
C VAL A 359 -22.95 3.11 -26.57
N ASN A 360 -23.70 2.04 -26.27
CA ASN A 360 -23.27 1.00 -25.35
C ASN A 360 -22.06 0.20 -25.90
N LEU A 361 -22.01 -0.11 -27.20
CA LEU A 361 -20.85 -0.78 -27.81
C LEU A 361 -19.57 0.06 -27.77
N LYS A 362 -19.67 1.38 -27.87
CA LYS A 362 -18.52 2.27 -27.71
C LYS A 362 -17.97 2.21 -26.28
N VAL A 363 -18.85 2.25 -25.27
CA VAL A 363 -18.50 2.05 -23.86
C VAL A 363 -17.89 0.66 -23.61
N VAL A 364 -18.42 -0.38 -24.28
CA VAL A 364 -17.88 -1.74 -24.20
C VAL A 364 -16.49 -1.84 -24.85
N ASN A 365 -16.27 -1.23 -26.02
CA ASN A 365 -14.98 -1.19 -26.71
C ASN A 365 -13.92 -0.37 -25.96
N ASP A 366 -14.30 0.78 -25.40
CA ASP A 366 -13.40 1.64 -24.63
C ASP A 366 -12.96 0.96 -23.31
N ASN A 367 -13.87 0.19 -22.69
CA ASN A 367 -13.54 -0.63 -21.52
C ASN A 367 -12.77 -1.91 -21.89
N LEU A 368 -13.05 -2.52 -23.05
CA LEU A 368 -12.32 -3.70 -23.54
C LEU A 368 -10.83 -3.44 -23.72
N ALA A 369 -10.45 -2.28 -24.26
CA ALA A 369 -9.05 -1.91 -24.40
C ALA A 369 -8.35 -1.78 -23.03
N THR A 370 -9.03 -1.17 -22.05
CA THR A 370 -8.54 -1.03 -20.67
C THR A 370 -8.38 -2.40 -19.99
N LEU A 371 -9.33 -3.32 -20.20
CA LEU A 371 -9.29 -4.68 -19.69
C LEU A 371 -8.23 -5.55 -20.38
N GLN A 372 -8.06 -5.42 -21.70
CA GLN A 372 -7.00 -6.09 -22.47
C GLN A 372 -5.61 -5.57 -22.09
N HIS A 373 -5.49 -4.28 -21.75
CA HIS A 373 -4.26 -3.69 -21.25
C HIS A 373 -3.93 -4.15 -19.83
N GLY A 374 -4.94 -4.27 -18.96
CA GLY A 374 -4.83 -4.89 -17.63
C GLY A 374 -4.40 -6.36 -17.71
N TRP A 375 -5.00 -7.13 -18.61
CA TRP A 375 -4.60 -8.51 -18.94
C TRP A 375 -3.16 -8.62 -19.43
N SER A 376 -2.75 -7.78 -20.38
CA SER A 376 -1.41 -7.85 -20.98
C SER A 376 -0.33 -7.39 -19.99
N SER A 377 -0.64 -6.40 -19.15
CA SER A 377 0.21 -5.97 -18.04
C SER A 377 0.42 -7.08 -17.01
N TRP A 378 -0.66 -7.77 -16.62
CA TRP A 378 -0.59 -8.90 -15.70
C TRP A 378 0.23 -10.09 -16.26
N ILE A 379 -0.03 -10.49 -17.51
CA ILE A 379 0.73 -11.56 -18.19
C ILE A 379 2.20 -11.16 -18.37
N SER A 380 2.50 -9.90 -18.72
CA SER A 380 3.87 -9.45 -18.95
C SER A 380 4.68 -9.32 -17.65
N GLN A 381 4.05 -8.94 -16.54
CA GLN A 381 4.74 -8.79 -15.25
C GLN A 381 4.94 -10.11 -14.52
N ARG A 382 4.06 -11.10 -14.70
CA ARG A 382 4.06 -12.33 -13.86
C ARG A 382 3.81 -13.64 -14.61
N GLY A 383 3.46 -13.62 -15.89
CA GLY A 383 3.18 -14.80 -16.72
C GLY A 383 4.42 -15.57 -17.22
N LYS A 384 5.63 -15.17 -16.84
CA LYS A 384 6.87 -15.94 -17.13
C LYS A 384 7.29 -16.88 -16.00
N ALA A 385 6.57 -16.89 -14.87
CA ALA A 385 6.94 -17.62 -13.67
C ALA A 385 6.08 -18.86 -13.37
N TYR A 386 5.09 -19.21 -14.21
CA TYR A 386 4.17 -20.32 -13.97
C TYR A 386 3.92 -21.16 -15.22
#